data_AF-A0A932TUN4-F1
#
_entry.id   AF-A0A932TUN4-F1
#
_cell.length_a   1.000
_cell.length_b   1.000
_cell.length_c   1.000
_cell.angle_alpha   90.00
_cell.angle_beta   90.00
_cell.angle_gamma   90.00
#
_symmetry.space_group_name_H-M   'P 1'
#
loop_
_entity.id
_entity.type
_entity.pdbx_description
1 polymer ?
#
loop_
_entity_poly.entity_id
_entity_poly.type
_entity_poly.pdbx_seq_one_letter_code
_entity_poly.pdbx_strand_id
1 'polypeptide(L)'
;LGVMVDVLCGILPGIGYSLVLGREQGTASAGHFFGALRVDAFRPLADFKAMVDQMVRDLHACPPLGQERVLVPGDKERAAFADRSAHGIPLHIKVVEALRKLGEEQGAPFPA
;
A
#
# COMPACT_ATOMS: atom_id res chain seq x y z
N LEU A 1 6.57 -9.49 -12.57
CA LEU A 1 6.54 -8.13 -11.99
C LEU A 1 7.78 -7.80 -11.15
N GLY A 2 8.28 -8.71 -10.29
CA GLY A 2 9.43 -8.44 -9.41
C GLY A 2 10.70 -7.91 -10.10
N VAL A 3 11.08 -8.47 -11.25
CA VAL A 3 12.25 -8.00 -12.03
C VAL A 3 12.12 -6.54 -12.46
N MET A 4 10.92 -6.08 -12.81
CA MET A 4 10.68 -4.67 -13.16
C MET A 4 10.92 -3.75 -11.96
N VAL A 5 10.53 -4.18 -10.77
CA VAL A 5 10.80 -3.45 -9.52
C VAL A 5 12.29 -3.40 -9.25
N ASP A 6 13.02 -4.51 -9.41
CA ASP A 6 14.48 -4.52 -9.26
C ASP A 6 15.17 -3.57 -10.24
N VAL A 7 14.73 -3.52 -11.50
CA VAL A 7 15.30 -2.61 -12.49
C VAL A 7 15.06 -1.15 -12.11
N LEU A 8 13.81 -0.77 -11.80
CA LEU A 8 13.45 0.63 -11.55
C LEU A 8 13.91 1.14 -10.18
N CYS A 9 13.80 0.31 -9.15
CA CYS A 9 14.10 0.71 -7.77
C CYS A 9 15.53 0.38 -7.35
N GLY A 10 16.18 -0.61 -7.95
CA GLY A 10 17.50 -1.07 -7.52
C GLY A 10 18.60 -0.74 -8.51
N ILE A 11 18.47 -1.24 -9.75
CA ILE A 11 19.53 -1.16 -10.77
C ILE A 11 19.66 0.26 -11.32
N LEU A 12 18.54 0.91 -11.67
CA LEU A 12 18.52 2.26 -12.22
C LEU A 12 19.20 3.29 -11.31
N PRO A 13 18.94 3.34 -9.98
CA PRO A 13 19.68 4.22 -9.07
C PRO A 13 21.07 3.70 -8.66
N GLY A 14 21.48 2.50 -9.10
CA GLY A 14 22.80 1.92 -8.82
C GLY A 14 22.95 1.29 -7.43
N ILE A 15 21.86 0.92 -6.78
CA ILE A 15 21.84 0.39 -5.40
C ILE A 15 22.03 -1.14 -5.37
N GLY A 16 21.56 -1.87 -6.39
CA GLY A 16 21.62 -3.32 -6.46
C GLY A 16 20.29 -3.94 -6.90
N TYR A 17 20.03 -5.19 -6.56
CA TYR A 17 18.77 -5.89 -6.83
C TYR A 17 18.51 -6.95 -5.75
N SER A 18 17.30 -7.49 -5.71
CA SER A 18 16.79 -8.37 -4.65
C SER A 18 17.71 -9.53 -4.21
N LEU A 19 18.57 -10.07 -5.08
CA LEU A 19 19.49 -11.16 -4.72
C LEU A 19 20.81 -10.71 -4.07
N VAL A 20 21.18 -9.44 -4.23
CA VAL A 20 22.42 -8.87 -3.69
C VAL A 20 22.17 -7.93 -2.51
N LEU A 21 21.00 -7.28 -2.47
CA LEU A 21 20.58 -6.43 -1.36
C LEU A 21 20.33 -7.26 -0.09
N GLY A 22 20.86 -6.79 1.05
CA GLY A 22 20.67 -7.43 2.36
C GLY A 22 21.66 -8.55 2.70
N ARG A 23 22.68 -8.80 1.85
CA ARG A 23 23.76 -9.76 2.16
C ARG A 23 24.89 -9.16 2.99
N GLU A 24 25.11 -7.85 2.90
CA GLU A 24 26.09 -7.11 3.71
C GLU A 24 25.39 -6.57 4.97
N GLN A 25 25.84 -6.99 6.15
CA GLN A 25 25.29 -6.49 7.42
C GLN A 25 25.71 -5.03 7.63
N GLY A 26 24.75 -4.10 7.78
CA GLY A 26 25.05 -2.76 8.27
C GLY A 26 24.14 -1.64 7.76
N THR A 27 23.64 -1.73 6.54
CA THR A 27 22.70 -0.73 6.00
C THR A 27 21.73 -1.40 5.03
N ALA A 28 20.45 -1.48 5.40
CA ALA A 28 19.40 -1.84 4.46
C ALA A 28 19.23 -0.69 3.45
N SER A 29 19.95 -0.75 2.33
CA SER A 29 19.75 0.19 1.24
C SER A 29 18.51 -0.25 0.44
N ALA A 30 17.49 0.59 0.43
CA ALA A 30 16.31 0.42 -0.41
C ALA A 30 16.26 1.60 -1.39
N GLY A 31 16.09 1.29 -2.67
CA GLY A 31 15.77 2.31 -3.66
C GLY A 31 14.28 2.31 -3.97
N HIS A 32 13.81 3.45 -4.47
CA HIS A 32 12.41 3.69 -4.78
C HIS A 32 12.29 4.35 -6.15
N PHE A 33 11.23 4.01 -6.87
CA PHE A 33 10.88 4.64 -8.13
C PHE A 33 9.48 5.25 -8.00
N PHE A 34 9.34 6.50 -8.45
CA PHE A 34 8.06 7.20 -8.50
C PHE A 34 7.77 7.61 -9.94
N GLY A 35 6.59 7.23 -10.44
CA GLY A 35 6.12 7.60 -11.76
C GLY A 35 4.81 8.39 -11.65
N ALA A 36 4.72 9.50 -12.38
CA ALA A 36 3.50 10.29 -12.49
C ALA A 36 3.20 10.53 -13.97
N LEU A 37 1.97 10.21 -14.38
CA LEU A 37 1.48 10.45 -15.73
C LEU A 37 0.45 11.57 -15.71
N ARG A 38 0.68 12.61 -16.50
CA ARG A 38 -0.25 13.72 -16.66
C ARG A 38 -1.37 13.34 -17.63
N VAL A 39 -2.52 12.92 -17.10
CA VAL A 39 -3.66 12.35 -17.86
C VAL A 39 -4.21 13.30 -18.92
N ASP A 40 -4.32 14.59 -18.61
CA ASP A 40 -4.83 15.63 -19.53
C ASP A 40 -3.88 15.93 -20.70
N ALA A 41 -2.65 15.40 -20.69
CA ALA A 41 -1.79 15.39 -21.87
C ALA A 41 -2.22 14.37 -22.94
N PHE A 42 -3.12 13.44 -22.60
CA PHE A 42 -3.57 12.37 -23.49
C PHE A 42 -5.03 12.52 -23.90
N ARG A 43 -5.91 12.94 -22.97
CA ARG A 43 -7.35 13.12 -23.20
C ARG A 43 -8.00 14.02 -22.16
N PRO A 44 -9.20 14.56 -22.37
CA PRO A 44 -9.92 15.31 -21.35
C PRO A 44 -10.05 14.52 -20.04
N LEU A 45 -9.69 15.16 -18.92
CA LEU A 45 -9.65 14.52 -17.59
C LEU A 45 -11.02 14.01 -17.16
N ALA A 46 -12.09 14.76 -17.46
CA ALA A 46 -13.46 14.37 -17.12
C ALA A 46 -13.85 13.04 -17.78
N ASP A 47 -13.55 12.89 -19.08
CA ASP A 47 -13.88 11.68 -19.82
C ASP A 47 -13.06 10.47 -19.34
N PHE A 48 -11.79 10.68 -18.99
CA PHE A 48 -10.96 9.63 -18.40
C PHE A 48 -11.57 9.14 -17.08
N LYS A 49 -11.92 10.05 -16.17
CA LYS A 49 -12.53 9.70 -14.88
C LYS A 49 -13.87 8.98 -15.06
N ALA A 50 -14.75 9.50 -15.91
CA ALA A 50 -16.04 8.88 -16.19
C ALA A 50 -15.91 7.45 -16.72
N MET A 51 -14.90 7.19 -17.55
CA MET A 51 -14.61 5.86 -18.08
C MET A 51 -14.05 4.91 -17.02
N VAL A 52 -13.16 5.39 -16.14
CA VAL A 52 -12.68 4.62 -14.98
C VAL A 52 -13.84 4.30 -14.03
N ASP A 53 -14.72 5.27 -13.75
CA ASP A 53 -15.88 5.06 -12.90
C ASP A 53 -16.85 4.03 -13.50
N GLN A 54 -17.04 4.06 -14.83
CA GLN A 54 -17.85 3.05 -15.51
C GLN A 54 -17.23 1.65 -15.39
N MET A 55 -15.92 1.53 -15.64
CA MET A 55 -15.22 0.25 -15.47
C MET A 55 -15.36 -0.29 -14.05
N VAL A 56 -15.23 0.56 -13.02
CA VAL A 56 -15.43 0.14 -11.62
C VAL A 56 -16.85 -0.34 -11.38
N ARG A 57 -17.87 0.39 -11.87
CA ARG A 57 -19.28 -0.05 -11.76
C ARG A 57 -19.51 -1.40 -12.43
N ASP A 58 -18.97 -1.61 -13.62
CA ASP A 58 -19.13 -2.85 -14.38
C ASP A 58 -18.47 -4.04 -13.66
N LEU A 59 -17.29 -3.82 -13.07
CA LEU A 59 -16.62 -4.83 -12.25
C LEU A 59 -17.43 -5.18 -11.00
N HIS A 60 -17.99 -4.20 -10.30
CA HIS A 60 -18.86 -4.44 -9.14
C HIS A 60 -20.17 -5.15 -9.52
N ALA A 61 -20.67 -4.94 -10.74
CA ALA A 61 -21.89 -5.58 -11.24
C ALA A 61 -21.68 -7.04 -11.70
N CYS A 62 -20.43 -7.49 -11.82
CA CYS A 62 -20.14 -8.87 -12.19
C CYS A 62 -20.62 -9.87 -11.12
N PRO A 63 -21.16 -11.04 -11.52
CA PRO A 63 -21.60 -12.04 -10.57
C PRO A 63 -20.41 -12.57 -9.75
N PRO A 64 -20.48 -12.54 -8.41
CA PRO A 64 -19.39 -13.03 -7.58
C PRO A 64 -19.37 -14.56 -7.53
N LEU A 65 -18.18 -15.15 -7.35
CA LEU A 65 -18.00 -16.58 -7.17
C LEU A 65 -17.52 -16.89 -5.75
N GLY A 66 -18.40 -17.46 -4.92
CA GLY A 66 -18.05 -17.88 -3.56
C GLY A 66 -17.73 -16.73 -2.60
N GLN A 67 -18.07 -15.49 -2.95
CA GLN A 67 -17.89 -14.27 -2.17
C GLN A 67 -19.16 -13.42 -2.26
N GLU A 68 -19.30 -12.41 -1.40
CA GLU A 68 -20.48 -11.54 -1.37
C GLU A 68 -20.57 -10.61 -2.59
N ARG A 69 -19.42 -10.06 -3.03
CA ARG A 69 -19.35 -9.15 -4.18
C ARG A 69 -17.95 -9.15 -4.81
N VAL A 70 -17.87 -8.74 -6.06
CA VAL A 70 -16.59 -8.42 -6.72
C VAL A 70 -16.07 -7.10 -6.14
N LEU A 71 -14.76 -7.02 -5.90
CA LEU A 71 -14.08 -5.86 -5.33
C LEU A 71 -13.01 -5.35 -6.29
N VAL A 72 -12.77 -4.04 -6.28
CA VAL A 72 -11.66 -3.40 -7.00
C VAL A 72 -10.57 -2.93 -6.02
N PRO A 73 -9.33 -2.72 -6.48
CA PRO A 73 -8.28 -2.17 -5.64
C PRO A 73 -8.73 -0.88 -4.92
N GLY A 74 -8.56 -0.84 -3.60
CA GLY A 74 -8.96 0.27 -2.74
C GLY A 74 -10.29 0.06 -2.00
N ASP A 75 -11.14 -0.90 -2.38
CA ASP A 75 -12.42 -1.12 -1.67
C ASP A 75 -12.22 -1.62 -0.24
N LYS A 76 -11.35 -2.62 -0.06
CA LYS A 76 -11.04 -3.19 1.26
C LYS A 76 -10.37 -2.15 2.15
N GLU A 77 -9.47 -1.37 1.58
CA GLU A 77 -8.70 -0.34 2.26
C GLU A 77 -9.62 0.81 2.70
N ARG A 78 -10.55 1.27 1.85
CA ARG A 78 -11.55 2.28 2.22
C ARG A 78 -12.46 1.81 3.35
N ALA A 79 -12.94 0.56 3.27
CA ALA A 79 -13.79 -0.01 4.31
C ALA A 79 -13.03 -0.11 5.65
N ALA A 80 -11.80 -0.65 5.63
CA ALA A 80 -10.96 -0.75 6.81
C ALA A 80 -10.57 0.63 7.38
N PHE A 81 -10.33 1.62 6.53
CA PHE A 81 -10.04 2.99 6.96
C PHE A 81 -11.24 3.63 7.65
N ALA A 82 -12.44 3.52 7.05
CA ALA A 82 -13.67 4.06 7.65
C ALA A 82 -13.95 3.43 9.03
N ASP A 83 -13.87 2.10 9.11
CA ASP A 83 -14.05 1.35 10.35
C ASP A 83 -13.02 1.75 11.43
N ARG A 84 -11.73 1.69 11.10
CA ARG A 84 -10.66 1.96 12.08
C ARG A 84 -10.55 3.43 12.49
N SER A 85 -11.03 4.34 11.64
CA SER A 85 -11.13 5.76 11.99
C SER A 85 -12.25 6.02 13.00
N ALA A 86 -13.34 5.24 12.94
CA ALA A 86 -14.48 5.38 13.83
C ALA A 86 -14.35 4.55 15.12
N HIS A 87 -13.78 3.35 15.03
CA HIS A 87 -13.77 2.34 16.10
C HIS A 87 -12.37 2.05 16.67
N GLY A 88 -11.33 2.70 16.13
CA GLY A 88 -9.93 2.46 16.51
C GLY A 88 -9.27 1.33 15.73
N ILE A 89 -7.93 1.27 15.78
CA ILE A 89 -7.13 0.27 15.06
C ILE A 89 -6.98 -0.98 15.94
N PRO A 90 -7.45 -2.16 15.50
CA PRO A 90 -7.25 -3.39 16.25
C PRO A 90 -5.78 -3.81 16.19
N LEU A 91 -5.14 -3.88 17.35
CA LEU A 91 -3.76 -4.36 17.50
C LEU A 91 -3.75 -5.72 18.18
N HIS A 92 -2.89 -6.61 17.71
CA HIS A 92 -2.66 -7.88 18.38
C HIS A 92 -1.99 -7.64 19.74
N ILE A 93 -2.36 -8.43 20.77
CA ILE A 93 -1.91 -8.21 22.17
C ILE A 93 -0.38 -8.09 22.29
N LYS A 94 0.37 -8.96 21.60
CA LYS A 94 1.85 -8.91 21.58
C LYS A 94 2.43 -7.60 21.03
N VAL A 95 1.72 -6.93 20.10
CA VAL A 95 2.14 -5.63 19.58
C VAL A 95 1.92 -4.56 20.64
N VAL A 96 0.80 -4.61 21.38
CA VAL A 96 0.52 -3.69 22.49
C VAL A 96 1.57 -3.84 23.59
N GLU A 97 1.91 -5.06 23.98
CA GLU A 97 2.95 -5.34 24.98
C GLU A 97 4.31 -4.79 24.55
N ALA A 98 4.71 -5.02 23.29
CA ALA A 98 5.96 -4.52 22.75
C ALA A 98 6.01 -2.98 22.73
N LEU A 99 4.93 -2.33 22.31
CA LEU A 99 4.84 -0.87 22.28
C LEU A 99 4.85 -0.26 23.68
N ARG A 100 4.19 -0.90 24.66
CA ARG A 100 4.20 -0.43 26.05
C ARG A 100 5.61 -0.50 26.64
N LYS A 101 6.30 -1.63 26.46
CA LYS A 101 7.68 -1.80 26.89
C LYS A 101 8.60 -0.75 26.26
N LEU A 102 8.48 -0.53 24.95
CA LEU A 102 9.25 0.50 24.26
C LEU A 102 8.95 1.90 24.81
N GLY A 103 7.68 2.18 25.10
CA GLY A 103 7.26 3.43 25.72
C GLY A 103 7.90 3.68 27.09
N GLU A 104 7.98 2.65 27.93
CA GLU A 104 8.66 2.72 29.23
C GLU A 104 10.16 2.99 29.08
N GLU A 105 10.83 2.30 28.15
CA GLU A 105 12.26 2.48 27.87
C GLU A 105 12.59 3.89 27.36
N GLN A 106 11.69 4.49 26.59
CA GLN A 106 11.89 5.80 25.95
C GLN A 106 11.23 6.97 26.73
N GLY A 107 10.57 6.68 27.86
CA GLY A 107 9.84 7.70 28.63
C GLY A 107 8.61 8.27 27.92
N ALA A 108 8.03 7.53 26.95
CA ALA A 108 6.84 7.90 26.19
C ALA A 108 5.69 6.95 26.55
N PRO A 109 4.76 7.32 27.46
CA PRO A 109 3.74 6.41 27.95
C PRO A 109 2.82 5.92 26.82
N PHE A 110 2.44 4.64 26.88
CA PHE A 110 1.52 4.06 25.91
C PHE A 110 0.15 4.78 26.00
N PRO A 111 -0.40 5.25 24.88
CA PRO A 111 -1.69 5.95 24.88
C PRO A 111 -2.79 5.03 25.43
N ALA A 112 -3.69 5.64 26.23
CA ALA A 112 -4.82 4.96 26.83
C ALA A 112 -5.82 4.44 25.79
#